data_AF-J4J198-F1
#
_entry.id   AF-J4J198-F1
#
_cell.length_a   1.000
_cell.length_b   1.000
_cell.length_c   1.000
_cell.angle_alpha   90.00
_cell.angle_beta   90.00
_cell.angle_gamma   90.00
#
_symmetry.space_group_name_H-M   'P 1'
#
loop_
_entity.id
_entity.type
_entity.pdbx_description
1 polymer ?
#
loop_
_entity_poly.entity_id
_entity_poly.type
_entity_poly.pdbx_seq_one_letter_code
_entity_poly.pdbx_strand_id
1 'polypeptide(L)' 'MSHAHSTTKRRTFKHLNAYQRGQIEAMLRLGVPKVKIAKDLGIARSTL' A
#
# COMPACT_ATOMS: atom_id res chain seq x y z
N MET A 1 -10.82 -37.48 -11.25
CA MET A 1 -9.86 -36.64 -10.49
C MET A 1 -10.10 -35.19 -10.88
N SER A 2 -10.56 -34.34 -9.95
CA SER A 2 -10.83 -32.93 -10.22
C SER A 2 -9.54 -32.12 -10.16
N HIS A 3 -9.16 -31.47 -11.25
CA HIS A 3 -8.01 -30.58 -11.29
C HIS A 3 -8.43 -29.22 -10.69
N ALA A 4 -7.89 -28.87 -9.53
CA ALA A 4 -8.10 -27.58 -8.90
C ALA A 4 -7.33 -26.50 -9.68
N HIS A 5 -8.00 -25.88 -10.65
CA HIS A 5 -7.46 -24.72 -11.38
C HIS A 5 -7.52 -23.46 -10.51
N SER A 6 -6.60 -23.33 -9.55
CA SER A 6 -6.42 -22.07 -8.81
C SER A 6 -5.79 -21.02 -9.75
N THR A 7 -6.61 -20.09 -10.23
CA THR A 7 -6.17 -18.96 -11.08
C THR A 7 -5.63 -17.78 -10.26
N THR A 8 -5.59 -17.91 -8.94
CA THR A 8 -5.08 -16.86 -8.04
C THR A 8 -3.57 -16.80 -8.13
N LYS A 9 -3.03 -15.85 -8.91
CA LYS A 9 -1.61 -15.49 -8.84
C LYS A 9 -1.30 -15.13 -7.38
N ARG A 10 -0.35 -15.81 -6.74
CA ARG A 10 0.07 -15.53 -5.35
C ARG A 10 0.51 -14.06 -5.27
N ARG A 11 -0.37 -13.18 -4.78
CA ARG A 11 -0.03 -11.78 -4.52
C ARG A 11 0.84 -11.73 -3.27
N THR A 12 2.10 -11.36 -3.43
CA THR A 12 2.94 -11.00 -2.28
C THR A 12 2.57 -9.58 -1.86
N PHE A 13 1.74 -9.43 -0.84
CA PHE A 13 1.49 -8.13 -0.22
C PHE A 13 2.76 -7.68 0.50
N LYS A 14 3.42 -6.62 0.01
CA LYS A 14 4.50 -5.98 0.76
C LYS A 14 3.88 -4.99 1.74
N HIS A 15 4.04 -5.24 3.03
CA HIS A 15 3.60 -4.31 4.06
C HIS A 15 4.51 -3.08 4.10
N LEU A 16 3.93 -1.93 4.44
CA LEU A 16 4.71 -0.73 4.74
C LEU A 16 5.61 -0.99 5.93
N ASN A 17 6.87 -0.55 5.83
CA ASN A 17 7.77 -0.58 6.98
C ASN A 17 7.39 0.52 8.00
N ALA A 18 7.94 0.42 9.21
CA ALA A 18 7.63 1.37 10.29
C ALA A 18 7.99 2.83 9.92
N TYR A 19 9.06 3.03 9.16
CA TYR A 19 9.52 4.33 8.71
C TYR A 19 8.53 5.00 7.73
N GLN A 20 8.08 4.25 6.73
CA GLN A 20 7.06 4.68 5.76
C GLN A 20 5.75 5.02 6.48
N ARG A 21 5.34 4.23 7.47
CA ARG A 21 4.17 4.55 8.30
C ARG A 21 4.35 5.86 9.05
N GLY A 22 5.50 6.10 9.65
CA GLY A 22 5.80 7.37 10.33
C GLY A 22 5.76 8.58 9.38
N GLN A 23 6.30 8.43 8.16
CA GLN A 23 6.21 9.48 7.14
C GLN A 23 4.76 9.78 6.74
N ILE A 24 3.95 8.73 6.53
CA ILE A 24 2.53 8.86 6.19
C ILE A 24 1.78 9.58 7.31
N GLU A 25 1.97 9.16 8.56
CA GLU A 25 1.31 9.79 9.72
C GLU A 25 1.66 11.28 9.85
N ALA A 26 2.94 11.64 9.66
CA ALA A 26 3.36 13.02 9.68
C ALA A 26 2.68 13.84 8.57
N MET A 27 2.66 13.34 7.34
CA MET A 27 2.00 14.01 6.22
C MET A 27 0.48 14.14 6.40
N LEU A 28 -0.17 13.13 6.97
CA LEU A 28 -1.60 13.18 7.29
C LEU A 28 -1.90 14.24 8.36
N ARG A 29 -1.06 14.35 9.40
CA ARG A 29 -1.19 15.39 10.44
C ARG A 29 -1.00 16.80 9.88
N LEU A 30 -0.16 16.95 8.87
CA LEU A 30 0.03 18.21 8.13
C LEU A 30 -1.12 18.53 7.15
N GLY A 31 -2.12 17.65 7.04
CA GLY A 31 -3.27 17.84 6.14
C GLY A 31 -2.94 17.61 4.66
N VAL A 32 -1.85 16.91 4.35
CA VAL A 32 -1.47 16.62 2.96
C VAL A 32 -2.51 15.66 2.35
N PRO A 33 -3.03 15.95 1.14
CA PRO A 33 -3.98 15.06 0.49
C PRO A 33 -3.39 13.67 0.25
N LYS A 34 -4.15 12.60 0.55
CA LYS A 34 -3.72 11.20 0.36
C LYS A 34 -3.19 10.89 -1.05
N VAL A 35 -3.75 11.55 -2.07
CA VAL A 35 -3.31 11.38 -3.47
C VAL A 35 -1.88 11.87 -3.66
N LYS A 36 -1.50 12.96 -2.99
CA LYS A 36 -0.14 13.51 -3.04
C LYS A 36 0.83 12.63 -2.26
N ILE A 37 0.46 12.20 -1.05
CA ILE A 37 1.24 11.26 -0.23
C ILE A 37 1.54 9.97 -1.01
N ALA A 38 0.54 9.41 -1.69
CA ALA A 38 0.70 8.19 -2.49
C ALA A 38 1.69 8.37 -3.64
N LYS A 39 1.62 9.52 -4.35
CA LYS A 39 2.53 9.85 -5.45
C LYS A 39 3.95 10.05 -4.94
N ASP A 40 4.12 10.80 -3.85
CA ASP A 40 5.43 11.13 -3.29
C ASP A 40 6.16 9.88 -2.76
N LEU A 41 5.41 8.92 -2.18
CA LEU A 41 5.94 7.66 -1.65
C LEU A 41 5.98 6.51 -2.66
N GLY A 42 5.43 6.69 -3.87
CA GLY A 42 5.35 5.65 -4.89
C GLY A 42 4.46 4.45 -4.49
N ILE A 43 3.45 4.67 -3.65
CA ILE A 43 2.51 3.63 -3.19
C ILE A 43 1.15 3.79 -3.84
N ALA A 44 0.37 2.70 -3.89
CA ALA A 44 -1.00 2.77 -4.33
C ALA A 44 -1.84 3.60 -3.34
N ARG A 45 -2.76 4.43 -3.85
CA ARG A 45 -3.68 5.21 -3.00
C ARG A 45 -4.49 4.31 -2.05
N SER A 46 -4.82 3.10 -2.46
CA SER A 46 -5.53 2.11 -1.64
C SER A 46 -4.73 1.62 -0.41
N THR A 47 -3.44 1.94 -0.35
CA THR A 47 -2.56 1.60 0.78
C THR A 47 -2.63 2.65 1.90
N LEU A 48 -3.23 3.83 1.66
CA LEU A 48 -3.40 4.97 2.60
C LEU A 48 -4.83 5.15 3.09
#